data_AF-A0A0D3LB22-F1
#
_entry.id   AF-A0A0D3LB22-F1
#
_cell.length_a   1.000
_cell.length_b   1.000
_cell.length_c   1.000
_cell.angle_alpha   90.00
_cell.angle_beta   90.00
_cell.angle_gamma   90.00
#
_symmetry.space_group_name_H-M   'P 1'
#
loop_
_entity.id
_entity.type
_entity.pdbx_description
1 polymer ?
#
loop_
_entity_poly.entity_id
_entity_poly.type
_entity_poly.pdbx_seq_one_letter_code
_entity_poly.pdbx_strand_id
1 'polypeptide(L)'
;MIWIVKALKIMIRLLIGLLPAFLMASCGQDKPQIDYSRAIDTTSVADNRITDSTKVLVAELPIKFDSTDVLLFAIGLVDLQERGGYSKLGSGSYSDVDIASSYFNRDHLTGNFINIVFQDTQGKERKLTDKKIRIRNVNFLRDVFKRTKAGYLLYTISDRDSDRDGVLSHSDLEALYISRIDGSGFKKVTKELHEFYDWSLIKGEDKVYFRTLVDSNRDGELTNKDKFHYYLIEFSGDSYSLTEYNPTKTFE
;
A
#
# COMPACT_ATOMS: atom_id res chain seq x y z
N MET A 1 39.21 55.98 -18.82
CA MET A 1 38.99 55.29 -17.52
C MET A 1 37.56 55.41 -16.98
N ILE A 2 36.91 56.58 -17.05
CA ILE A 2 35.56 56.83 -16.49
C ILE A 2 34.43 56.05 -17.19
N TRP A 3 34.54 55.83 -18.51
CA TRP A 3 33.53 55.11 -19.30
C TRP A 3 33.44 53.61 -18.97
N ILE A 4 34.57 52.97 -18.68
CA ILE A 4 34.64 51.54 -18.33
C ILE A 4 33.95 51.29 -16.98
N VAL A 5 34.14 52.20 -16.02
CA VAL A 5 33.52 52.10 -14.68
C VAL A 5 31.99 52.29 -14.76
N LYS A 6 31.50 53.15 -15.66
CA LYS A 6 30.05 53.32 -15.90
C LYS A 6 29.44 52.08 -16.57
N ALA A 7 30.09 51.54 -17.59
CA ALA A 7 29.62 50.32 -18.27
C ALA A 7 29.58 49.11 -17.32
N LEU A 8 30.61 48.94 -16.47
CA LEU A 8 30.67 47.87 -15.48
C LEU A 8 29.57 47.99 -14.43
N LYS A 9 29.26 49.21 -13.95
CA LYS A 9 28.15 49.44 -13.01
C LYS A 9 26.78 49.15 -13.62
N ILE A 10 26.59 49.40 -14.92
CA ILE A 10 25.33 49.09 -15.63
C ILE A 10 25.20 47.57 -15.83
N MET A 11 26.28 46.89 -16.22
CA MET A 11 26.32 45.42 -16.33
C MET A 11 26.06 44.73 -14.99
N ILE A 12 26.65 45.22 -13.90
CA ILE A 12 26.42 44.70 -12.54
C ILE A 12 24.95 44.91 -12.11
N ARG A 13 24.34 46.06 -12.44
CA ARG A 13 22.92 46.31 -12.16
C ARG A 13 21.99 45.41 -12.99
N LEU A 14 22.35 45.10 -14.23
CA LEU A 14 21.62 44.14 -15.07
C LEU A 14 21.77 42.70 -14.56
N LEU A 15 22.96 42.30 -14.11
CA LEU A 15 23.20 40.98 -13.50
C LEU A 15 22.46 40.80 -12.16
N ILE A 16 22.41 41.84 -11.33
CA ILE A 16 21.69 41.83 -10.04
C ILE A 16 20.17 41.85 -10.26
N GLY A 17 19.69 42.43 -11.37
CA GLY A 17 18.28 42.41 -11.75
C GLY A 17 17.80 41.08 -12.34
N LEU A 18 18.67 40.29 -12.98
CA LEU A 18 18.32 38.98 -13.55
C LEU A 18 18.39 37.81 -12.54
N LEU A 19 19.20 37.94 -11.48
CA LEU A 19 19.37 36.89 -10.47
C LEU A 19 18.11 36.51 -9.66
N PRO A 20 17.19 37.44 -9.28
CA PRO A 20 15.99 37.06 -8.54
C PRO A 20 14.89 36.42 -9.42
N ALA A 21 14.96 36.53 -10.75
CA ALA A 21 13.99 35.91 -11.66
C ALA A 21 14.22 34.39 -11.85
N PHE A 22 15.43 33.90 -11.56
CA PHE A 22 15.77 32.48 -11.68
C PHE A 22 15.45 31.66 -10.42
N LEU A 23 15.17 32.31 -9.28
CA LEU A 23 14.87 31.65 -8.01
C LEU A 23 13.39 31.24 -7.84
N MET A 24 12.51 31.60 -8.78
CA MET A 24 11.08 31.23 -8.73
C MET A 24 10.77 29.92 -9.47
N ALA A 25 11.75 29.29 -10.12
CA ALA A 25 11.65 27.90 -10.58
C ALA A 25 11.98 26.95 -9.42
N SER A 26 11.34 27.17 -8.26
CA SER A 26 11.27 26.15 -7.24
C SER A 26 10.32 25.08 -7.79
N CYS A 27 10.88 23.94 -8.17
CA CYS A 27 10.10 22.74 -8.48
C CYS A 27 9.41 22.32 -7.18
N GLY A 28 8.21 22.86 -6.94
CA GLY A 28 7.31 22.34 -5.94
C GLY A 28 6.88 20.97 -6.45
N GLN A 29 7.27 19.90 -5.77
CA GLN A 29 6.60 18.63 -5.97
C GLN A 29 5.16 18.86 -5.50
N ASP A 30 4.23 18.89 -6.45
CA ASP A 30 2.81 18.88 -6.14
C ASP A 30 2.55 17.67 -5.25
N LYS A 31 1.75 17.87 -4.19
CA LYS A 31 1.41 16.78 -3.29
C LYS A 31 0.63 15.72 -4.08
N PRO A 32 0.83 14.42 -3.83
CA PRO A 32 -0.02 13.38 -4.39
C PRO A 32 -1.50 13.70 -4.16
N GLN A 33 -2.29 13.67 -5.24
CA GLN A 33 -3.72 13.96 -5.21
C GLN A 33 -4.48 12.82 -5.86
N ILE A 34 -5.64 12.47 -5.30
CA ILE A 34 -6.49 11.41 -5.83
C ILE A 34 -7.01 11.81 -7.22
N ASP A 35 -6.69 11.02 -8.24
CA ASP A 35 -7.20 11.21 -9.59
C ASP A 35 -8.53 10.47 -9.79
N TYR A 36 -9.57 11.26 -10.05
CA TYR A 36 -10.94 10.79 -10.29
C TYR A 36 -11.28 10.52 -11.75
N SER A 37 -10.43 10.91 -12.70
CA SER A 37 -10.68 10.59 -14.08
C SER A 37 -10.58 9.07 -14.29
N ARG A 38 -11.34 8.54 -15.25
CA ARG A 38 -11.62 7.12 -15.55
C ARG A 38 -10.79 6.04 -14.79
N ALA A 39 -11.50 5.14 -14.10
CA ALA A 39 -10.95 3.96 -13.41
C ALA A 39 -9.93 3.21 -14.28
N ILE A 40 -8.65 3.24 -13.90
CA ILE A 40 -7.62 2.49 -14.61
C ILE A 40 -7.78 1.02 -14.26
N ASP A 41 -8.01 0.22 -15.30
CA ASP A 41 -7.88 -1.23 -15.25
C ASP A 41 -6.39 -1.57 -15.05
N THR A 42 -6.05 -2.13 -13.89
CA THR A 42 -4.66 -2.47 -13.51
C THR A 42 -4.01 -3.51 -14.41
N THR A 43 -4.73 -4.11 -15.36
CA THR A 43 -4.12 -4.91 -16.43
C THR A 43 -3.31 -4.08 -17.43
N SER A 44 -3.50 -2.75 -17.49
CA SER A 44 -2.84 -1.86 -18.47
C SER A 44 -1.61 -1.11 -17.96
N VAL A 45 -1.37 -1.05 -16.64
CA VAL A 45 -0.19 -0.40 -16.07
C VAL A 45 1.01 -1.32 -16.27
N ALA A 46 2.08 -0.90 -16.95
CA ALA A 46 3.32 -1.67 -17.03
C ALA A 46 3.93 -1.83 -15.62
N ASP A 47 4.34 -3.05 -15.23
CA ASP A 47 5.02 -3.22 -13.93
C ASP A 47 6.49 -2.96 -14.19
N ASN A 48 6.83 -1.68 -14.30
CA ASN A 48 8.18 -1.25 -14.62
C ASN A 48 9.19 -1.80 -13.59
N ARG A 49 8.73 -2.16 -12.39
CA ARG A 49 9.54 -2.72 -11.31
C ARG A 49 10.04 -4.14 -11.60
N ILE A 50 9.30 -4.94 -12.39
CA ILE A 50 9.73 -6.30 -12.79
C ILE A 50 10.68 -6.25 -14.00
N THR A 51 10.56 -5.22 -14.85
CA THR A 51 11.42 -5.03 -16.03
C THR A 51 12.68 -4.23 -15.75
N ASP A 52 12.78 -3.63 -14.56
CA ASP A 52 13.96 -2.91 -14.11
C ASP A 52 15.10 -3.91 -13.84
N SER A 53 16.11 -3.92 -14.71
CA SER A 53 17.27 -4.81 -14.63
C SER A 53 18.11 -4.67 -13.34
N THR A 54 17.86 -3.61 -12.55
CA THR A 54 18.51 -3.37 -11.26
C THR A 54 17.84 -4.13 -10.12
N LYS A 55 16.57 -4.50 -10.30
CA LYS A 55 15.74 -5.17 -9.31
C LYS A 55 15.68 -6.66 -9.58
N VAL A 56 15.75 -7.44 -8.51
CA VAL A 56 15.60 -8.89 -8.56
C VAL A 56 14.36 -9.32 -7.81
N LEU A 57 13.57 -10.18 -8.45
CA LEU A 57 12.44 -10.85 -7.83
C LEU A 57 12.94 -11.85 -6.78
N VAL A 58 12.52 -11.65 -5.53
CA VAL A 58 12.94 -12.49 -4.40
C VAL A 58 11.72 -12.97 -3.63
N ALA A 59 11.81 -14.18 -3.11
CA ALA A 59 10.88 -14.73 -2.12
C ALA A 59 11.53 -14.67 -0.72
N GLU A 60 10.77 -14.24 0.27
CA GLU A 60 11.13 -14.46 1.67
C GLU A 60 11.12 -15.95 2.02
N LEU A 61 11.82 -16.30 3.10
CA LEU A 61 11.70 -17.65 3.66
C LEU A 61 10.24 -17.95 4.02
N PRO A 62 9.78 -19.20 3.85
CA PRO A 62 8.38 -19.54 4.06
C PRO A 62 7.95 -19.29 5.49
N ILE A 63 6.80 -18.66 5.64
CA ILE A 63 6.11 -18.55 6.92
C ILE A 63 4.95 -19.54 6.97
N LYS A 64 4.68 -20.04 8.18
CA LYS A 64 3.55 -20.91 8.48
C LYS A 64 2.82 -20.35 9.68
N PHE A 65 1.52 -20.14 9.57
CA PHE A 65 0.71 -19.81 10.73
C PHE A 65 0.44 -21.07 11.55
N ASP A 66 0.62 -21.01 12.87
CA ASP A 66 0.38 -22.16 13.75
C ASP A 66 -1.02 -22.76 13.52
N SER A 67 -1.08 -24.09 13.48
CA SER A 67 -2.29 -24.90 13.26
C SER A 67 -2.93 -24.77 11.87
N THR A 68 -2.17 -24.30 10.88
CA THR A 68 -2.53 -24.34 9.46
C THR A 68 -1.61 -25.31 8.70
N ASP A 69 -1.95 -25.68 7.48
CA ASP A 69 -1.16 -26.61 6.64
C ASP A 69 -0.69 -25.97 5.33
N VAL A 70 -0.58 -24.64 5.33
CA VAL A 70 -0.16 -23.85 4.16
C VAL A 70 1.10 -23.08 4.50
N LEU A 71 2.07 -23.10 3.59
CA LEU A 71 3.24 -22.22 3.63
C LEU A 71 2.96 -20.99 2.77
N LEU A 72 3.38 -19.82 3.25
CA LEU A 72 3.30 -18.56 2.52
C LEU A 72 4.71 -18.09 2.21
N PHE A 73 4.95 -17.77 0.95
CA PHE A 73 6.17 -17.13 0.45
C PHE A 73 5.81 -15.71 0.02
N ALA A 74 6.25 -14.72 0.79
CA ALA A 74 6.05 -13.34 0.41
C ALA A 74 7.03 -12.97 -0.70
N ILE A 75 6.53 -12.40 -1.79
CA ILE A 75 7.29 -12.09 -3.00
C ILE A 75 7.40 -10.59 -3.15
N GLY A 76 8.57 -10.09 -3.50
CA GLY A 76 8.79 -8.68 -3.83
C GLY A 76 10.06 -8.48 -4.62
N LEU A 77 10.63 -7.28 -4.53
CA LEU A 77 11.82 -6.88 -5.28
C LEU A 77 12.94 -6.45 -4.33
N VAL A 78 14.18 -6.61 -4.78
CA VAL A 78 15.41 -6.14 -4.11
C VAL A 78 16.31 -5.48 -5.15
N ASP A 79 16.73 -4.25 -4.91
CA ASP A 79 17.76 -3.56 -5.69
C ASP A 79 19.17 -4.06 -5.32
N LEU A 80 19.94 -4.49 -6.33
CA LEU A 80 21.29 -5.02 -6.17
C LEU A 80 22.39 -3.99 -6.49
N GLN A 81 22.07 -2.73 -6.81
CA GLN A 81 23.09 -1.73 -7.17
C GLN A 81 23.96 -1.26 -5.99
N GLU A 82 23.57 -1.49 -4.73
CA GLU A 82 24.44 -1.20 -3.59
C GLU A 82 25.46 -2.32 -3.32
N ARG A 83 26.46 -2.44 -4.21
CA ARG A 83 27.72 -3.14 -3.95
C ARG A 83 28.50 -2.44 -2.82
N GLY A 84 28.08 -2.62 -1.58
CA GLY A 84 28.76 -2.05 -0.41
C GLY A 84 28.15 -2.36 0.94
N GLY A 85 26.91 -2.82 0.98
CA GLY A 85 26.29 -3.24 2.22
C GLY A 85 25.26 -4.32 1.94
N TYR A 86 25.54 -5.55 2.37
CA TYR A 86 24.47 -6.35 2.96
C TYR A 86 24.01 -5.56 4.19
N SER A 87 23.19 -4.53 3.98
CA SER A 87 22.51 -3.82 5.04
C SER A 87 21.66 -4.87 5.72
N LYS A 88 22.15 -5.29 6.88
CA LYS A 88 21.47 -6.24 7.75
C LYS A 88 20.01 -5.84 7.83
N LEU A 89 19.14 -6.81 7.51
CA LEU A 89 17.73 -6.90 7.85
C LEU A 89 17.43 -6.02 9.08
N GLY A 90 16.97 -4.81 8.84
CA GLY A 90 16.74 -3.77 9.83
C GLY A 90 15.30 -3.33 9.74
N SER A 91 14.50 -3.74 10.70
CA SER A 91 13.09 -3.38 10.84
C SER A 91 12.93 -1.88 11.04
N GLY A 92 12.16 -1.22 10.16
CA GLY A 92 11.49 0.05 10.48
C GLY A 92 11.96 1.28 9.71
N SER A 93 11.62 1.37 8.42
CA SER A 93 11.43 2.67 7.77
C SER A 93 10.37 2.62 6.69
N TYR A 94 9.52 3.65 6.70
CA TYR A 94 8.41 3.91 5.78
C TYR A 94 8.99 4.46 4.46
N SER A 95 9.76 3.64 3.75
CA SER A 95 10.37 3.99 2.46
C SER A 95 9.94 2.97 1.41
N ASP A 96 9.75 3.40 0.16
CA ASP A 96 9.40 2.54 -1.00
C ASP A 96 10.49 1.50 -1.37
N VAL A 97 11.46 1.29 -0.49
CA VAL A 97 12.63 0.44 -0.67
C VAL A 97 12.31 -0.97 -0.18
N ASP A 98 11.93 -1.83 -1.14
CA ASP A 98 12.23 -3.28 -1.25
C ASP A 98 11.96 -4.24 -0.05
N ILE A 99 11.86 -5.55 -0.32
CA ILE A 99 11.45 -6.60 0.65
C ILE A 99 12.21 -6.57 1.99
N ALA A 100 13.43 -6.03 2.02
CA ALA A 100 14.43 -6.16 3.08
C ALA A 100 14.00 -5.79 4.52
N SER A 101 12.77 -5.29 4.71
CA SER A 101 12.18 -4.94 6.00
C SER A 101 10.97 -5.80 6.41
N SER A 102 10.76 -6.97 5.79
CA SER A 102 9.62 -7.82 6.15
C SER A 102 9.68 -8.24 7.63
N TYR A 103 8.57 -8.08 8.34
CA TYR A 103 8.47 -8.40 9.76
C TYR A 103 7.32 -9.36 9.99
N PHE A 104 7.65 -10.58 10.41
CA PHE A 104 6.68 -11.58 10.82
C PHE A 104 6.60 -11.65 12.35
N ASN A 105 5.40 -11.46 12.89
CA ASN A 105 5.09 -11.68 14.30
C ASN A 105 3.78 -12.44 14.43
N ARG A 106 3.89 -13.74 14.73
CA ARG A 106 2.81 -14.71 15.01
C ARG A 106 1.67 -14.73 13.99
N ASP A 107 0.88 -13.67 13.96
CA ASP A 107 -0.34 -13.52 13.17
C ASP A 107 -0.26 -12.35 12.18
N HIS A 108 0.85 -11.62 12.16
CA HIS A 108 1.03 -10.43 11.33
C HIS A 108 2.30 -10.54 10.50
N LEU A 109 2.20 -10.19 9.22
CA LEU A 109 3.32 -9.98 8.32
C LEU A 109 3.23 -8.56 7.75
N THR A 110 4.25 -7.75 7.98
CA THR A 110 4.41 -6.42 7.36
C THR A 110 5.51 -6.47 6.33
N GLY A 111 5.40 -5.71 5.24
CA GLY A 111 6.49 -5.50 4.29
C GLY A 111 6.05 -4.71 3.06
N ASN A 112 6.81 -4.81 1.97
CA ASN A 112 6.48 -4.25 0.67
C ASN A 112 6.46 -5.37 -0.38
N PHE A 113 5.39 -6.14 -0.42
CA PHE A 113 5.29 -7.33 -1.27
C PHE A 113 4.52 -7.03 -2.55
N ILE A 114 4.93 -7.62 -3.67
CA ILE A 114 4.20 -7.55 -4.93
C ILE A 114 3.23 -8.73 -5.09
N ASN A 115 3.46 -9.83 -4.36
CA ASN A 115 2.58 -11.00 -4.36
C ASN A 115 2.85 -11.91 -3.14
N ILE A 116 2.02 -12.93 -2.97
CA ILE A 116 2.24 -14.04 -2.04
C ILE A 116 1.98 -15.34 -2.79
N VAL A 117 2.90 -16.30 -2.66
CA VAL A 117 2.71 -17.67 -3.15
C VAL A 117 2.33 -18.55 -1.97
N PHE A 118 1.25 -19.31 -2.13
CA PHE A 118 0.77 -20.29 -1.16
C PHE A 118 1.17 -21.68 -1.64
N GLN A 119 1.76 -22.47 -0.75
CA GLN A 119 2.12 -23.85 -1.02
C GLN A 119 1.36 -24.78 -0.06
N ASP A 120 0.70 -25.79 -0.62
CA ASP A 120 0.01 -26.82 0.15
C ASP A 120 0.95 -27.93 0.63
N THR A 121 0.41 -28.91 1.36
CA THR A 121 1.16 -30.04 1.91
C THR A 121 1.74 -30.99 0.86
N GLN A 122 1.26 -30.91 -0.39
CA GLN A 122 1.75 -31.68 -1.53
C GLN A 122 2.83 -30.92 -2.31
N GLY A 123 3.15 -29.69 -1.90
CA GLY A 123 4.11 -28.82 -2.58
C GLY A 123 3.52 -28.06 -3.77
N LYS A 124 2.20 -28.09 -3.96
CA LYS A 124 1.56 -27.35 -5.05
C LYS A 124 1.47 -25.87 -4.69
N GLU A 125 1.95 -25.04 -5.61
CA GLU A 125 2.03 -23.59 -5.43
C GLU A 125 0.89 -22.84 -6.16
N ARG A 126 0.44 -21.74 -5.57
CA ARG A 126 -0.57 -20.85 -6.14
C ARG A 126 -0.28 -19.39 -5.76
N LYS A 127 -0.26 -18.49 -6.75
CA LYS A 127 -0.18 -17.04 -6.50
C LYS A 127 -1.48 -16.52 -5.88
N LEU A 128 -1.39 -15.49 -5.04
CA LEU A 128 -2.56 -14.80 -4.49
C LEU A 128 -3.44 -14.23 -5.60
N THR A 129 -2.80 -13.56 -6.56
CA THR A 129 -3.46 -12.87 -7.68
C THR A 129 -2.49 -12.71 -8.85
N ASP A 130 -3.03 -12.47 -10.05
CA ASP A 130 -2.28 -12.03 -11.23
C ASP A 130 -2.28 -10.50 -11.39
N LYS A 131 -3.03 -9.79 -10.54
CA LYS A 131 -3.08 -8.32 -10.55
C LYS A 131 -1.78 -7.73 -10.00
N LYS A 132 -1.42 -6.58 -10.53
CA LYS A 132 -0.34 -5.74 -9.99
C LYS A 132 -0.85 -5.06 -8.74
N ILE A 133 -0.21 -5.35 -7.63
CA ILE A 133 -0.59 -4.85 -6.31
C ILE A 133 0.68 -4.58 -5.49
N ARG A 134 0.50 -3.81 -4.41
CA ARG A 134 1.49 -3.62 -3.35
C ARG A 134 0.85 -4.03 -2.02
N ILE A 135 1.26 -5.17 -1.48
CA ILE A 135 0.76 -5.69 -0.21
C ILE A 135 1.66 -5.16 0.91
N ARG A 136 1.05 -4.43 1.84
CA ARG A 136 1.73 -3.86 3.00
C ARG A 136 1.64 -4.75 4.23
N ASN A 137 0.44 -5.27 4.48
CA ASN A 137 0.16 -6.08 5.66
C ASN A 137 -0.59 -7.35 5.28
N VAL A 138 -0.30 -8.44 5.98
CA VAL A 138 -1.09 -9.68 6.00
C VAL A 138 -1.39 -10.03 7.44
N ASN A 139 -2.66 -10.21 7.78
CA ASN A 139 -3.11 -10.51 9.13
C ASN A 139 -3.90 -11.81 9.14
N PHE A 140 -3.41 -12.80 9.87
CA PHE A 140 -4.16 -14.01 10.14
C PHE A 140 -5.17 -13.79 11.26
N LEU A 141 -6.45 -14.04 10.97
CA LEU A 141 -7.53 -13.92 11.94
C LEU A 141 -7.58 -15.15 12.87
N ARG A 142 -6.52 -15.32 13.69
CA ARG A 142 -6.34 -16.50 14.55
C ARG A 142 -7.52 -16.75 15.48
N ASP A 143 -8.07 -15.70 16.09
CA ASP A 143 -9.19 -15.85 17.03
C ASP A 143 -10.48 -16.30 16.32
N VAL A 144 -10.66 -15.91 15.05
CA VAL A 144 -11.74 -16.44 14.19
C VAL A 144 -11.48 -17.91 13.89
N PHE A 145 -10.28 -18.24 13.41
CA PHE A 145 -9.89 -19.61 13.10
C PHE A 145 -10.06 -20.56 14.29
N LYS A 146 -9.70 -20.13 15.51
CA LYS A 146 -9.85 -20.97 16.71
C LYS A 146 -11.30 -21.40 16.96
N ARG A 147 -12.26 -20.51 16.71
CA ARG A 147 -13.70 -20.73 16.94
C ARG A 147 -14.39 -21.40 15.77
N THR A 148 -14.15 -20.94 14.55
CA THR A 148 -14.87 -21.38 13.35
C THR A 148 -14.16 -22.48 12.58
N LYS A 149 -12.86 -22.68 12.82
CA LYS A 149 -11.93 -23.49 11.99
C LYS A 149 -11.74 -22.99 10.55
N ALA A 150 -12.37 -21.88 10.20
CA ALA A 150 -12.18 -21.21 8.92
C ALA A 150 -10.99 -20.24 9.00
N GLY A 151 -9.95 -20.51 8.23
CA GLY A 151 -8.75 -19.65 8.18
C GLY A 151 -8.95 -18.49 7.22
N TYR A 152 -8.84 -17.26 7.72
CA TYR A 152 -8.94 -16.02 6.94
C TYR A 152 -7.70 -15.15 7.11
N LEU A 153 -7.32 -14.50 6.00
CA LEU A 153 -6.25 -13.51 5.93
C LEU A 153 -6.85 -12.17 5.52
N LEU A 154 -6.54 -11.10 6.27
CA LEU A 154 -6.80 -9.72 5.88
C LEU A 154 -5.53 -9.07 5.33
N TYR A 155 -5.69 -8.29 4.27
CA TYR A 155 -4.57 -7.62 3.61
C TYR A 155 -4.80 -6.13 3.52
N THR A 156 -3.76 -5.35 3.75
CA THR A 156 -3.71 -3.92 3.37
C THR A 156 -2.92 -3.81 2.08
N ILE A 157 -3.55 -3.28 1.03
CA ILE A 157 -3.03 -3.33 -0.35
C ILE A 157 -3.25 -2.01 -1.08
N SER A 158 -2.22 -1.44 -1.71
CA SER A 158 -2.42 -0.47 -2.80
C SER A 158 -2.65 -1.25 -4.11
N ASP A 159 -3.85 -1.09 -4.67
CA ASP A 159 -4.34 -1.88 -5.81
C ASP A 159 -4.54 -1.07 -7.09
N ARG A 160 -4.13 0.20 -7.07
CA ARG A 160 -4.19 1.15 -8.16
C ARG A 160 -3.18 2.26 -7.92
N ASP A 161 -2.74 2.85 -9.02
CA ASP A 161 -1.99 4.09 -9.05
C ASP A 161 -3.03 5.23 -9.01
N SER A 162 -3.32 5.70 -7.80
CA SER A 162 -4.38 6.66 -7.50
C SER A 162 -3.96 8.12 -7.65
N ASP A 163 -2.66 8.42 -7.58
CA ASP A 163 -2.12 9.75 -7.88
C ASP A 163 -1.57 9.87 -9.31
N ARG A 164 -1.51 8.74 -10.04
CA ARG A 164 -1.10 8.63 -11.45
C ARG A 164 0.32 9.05 -11.73
N ASP A 165 1.21 8.82 -10.77
CA ASP A 165 2.64 9.03 -10.97
C ASP A 165 3.30 7.87 -11.76
N GLY A 166 2.55 6.80 -12.04
CA GLY A 166 2.99 5.62 -12.77
C GLY A 166 3.59 4.52 -11.89
N VAL A 167 3.57 4.67 -10.56
CA VAL A 167 4.24 3.81 -9.59
C VAL A 167 3.28 3.41 -8.46
N LEU A 168 3.08 2.10 -8.27
CA LEU A 168 2.38 1.61 -7.07
C LEU A 168 3.26 1.82 -5.82
N SER A 169 2.93 2.84 -5.02
CA SER A 169 3.72 3.32 -3.88
C SER A 169 2.89 3.49 -2.60
N HIS A 170 3.48 4.09 -1.56
CA HIS A 170 2.75 4.45 -0.34
C HIS A 170 1.82 5.66 -0.53
N SER A 171 2.02 6.46 -1.58
CA SER A 171 1.18 7.63 -1.89
C SER A 171 -0.19 7.20 -2.40
N ASP A 172 -0.29 5.95 -2.86
CA ASP A 172 -1.52 5.38 -3.34
C ASP A 172 -2.48 4.95 -2.26
N LEU A 173 -3.77 5.10 -2.56
CA LEU A 173 -4.85 4.67 -1.70
C LEU A 173 -4.71 3.20 -1.29
N GLU A 174 -4.74 2.96 0.02
CA GLU A 174 -4.74 1.61 0.57
C GLU A 174 -6.17 1.05 0.61
N ALA A 175 -6.29 -0.25 0.39
CA ALA A 175 -7.53 -1.00 0.41
C ALA A 175 -7.42 -2.20 1.34
N LEU A 176 -8.54 -2.57 1.96
CA LEU A 176 -8.64 -3.82 2.71
C LEU A 176 -9.14 -4.93 1.78
N TYR A 177 -8.45 -6.06 1.82
CA TYR A 177 -8.79 -7.29 1.11
C TYR A 177 -8.89 -8.45 2.09
N ILE A 178 -9.59 -9.51 1.68
CA ILE A 178 -9.70 -10.76 2.43
C ILE A 178 -9.51 -11.96 1.52
N SER A 179 -8.96 -13.05 2.07
CA SER A 179 -8.95 -14.37 1.44
C SER A 179 -9.04 -15.47 2.49
N ARG A 180 -9.13 -16.71 2.04
CA ARG A 180 -8.82 -17.90 2.84
C ARG A 180 -7.33 -18.02 3.14
N ILE A 181 -6.99 -18.91 4.07
CA ILE A 181 -5.60 -19.18 4.49
C ILE A 181 -4.72 -19.74 3.36
N ASP A 182 -5.32 -20.43 2.40
CA ASP A 182 -4.66 -20.91 1.18
C ASP A 182 -4.62 -19.84 0.08
N GLY A 183 -5.10 -18.62 0.38
CA GLY A 183 -5.23 -17.46 -0.47
C GLY A 183 -6.39 -17.52 -1.48
N SER A 184 -7.23 -18.56 -1.46
CA SER A 184 -8.42 -18.63 -2.31
C SER A 184 -9.49 -17.62 -1.89
N GLY A 185 -10.39 -17.25 -2.81
CA GLY A 185 -11.44 -16.28 -2.54
C GLY A 185 -10.94 -14.85 -2.28
N PHE A 186 -9.74 -14.51 -2.78
CA PHE A 186 -9.14 -13.18 -2.63
C PHE A 186 -10.05 -12.08 -3.21
N LYS A 187 -10.52 -11.18 -2.35
CA LYS A 187 -11.53 -10.17 -2.69
C LYS A 187 -11.32 -8.86 -1.93
N LYS A 188 -11.52 -7.74 -2.62
CA LYS A 188 -11.56 -6.38 -2.02
C LYS A 188 -12.82 -6.21 -1.16
N VAL A 189 -12.68 -5.67 0.04
CA VAL A 189 -13.81 -5.36 0.93
C VAL A 189 -14.03 -3.86 1.11
N THR A 190 -13.02 -3.01 0.85
CA THR A 190 -13.23 -1.56 0.73
C THR A 190 -13.92 -1.21 -0.57
N LYS A 191 -14.66 -0.10 -0.57
CA LYS A 191 -15.24 0.46 -1.80
C LYS A 191 -14.15 1.11 -2.66
N GLU A 192 -14.48 1.35 -3.92
CA GLU A 192 -13.61 2.05 -4.86
C GLU A 192 -13.37 3.50 -4.43
N LEU A 193 -12.12 3.98 -4.54
CA LEU A 193 -11.70 5.34 -4.15
C LEU A 193 -11.97 5.68 -2.67
N HIS A 194 -12.11 4.66 -1.83
CA HIS A 194 -12.11 4.81 -0.38
C HIS A 194 -10.72 4.44 0.15
N GLU A 195 -10.13 5.34 0.94
CA GLU A 195 -8.89 5.08 1.67
C GLU A 195 -9.18 4.17 2.86
N PHE A 196 -8.50 3.03 2.94
CA PHE A 196 -8.51 2.21 4.13
C PHE A 196 -7.82 2.95 5.28
N TYR A 197 -8.52 3.15 6.41
CA TYR A 197 -7.98 3.92 7.52
C TYR A 197 -7.46 3.03 8.66
N ASP A 198 -8.33 2.21 9.26
CA ASP A 198 -7.96 1.21 10.25
C ASP A 198 -9.00 0.09 10.37
N TRP A 199 -8.63 -0.96 11.12
CA TRP A 199 -9.50 -2.09 11.44
C TRP A 199 -9.26 -2.59 12.86
N SER A 200 -10.24 -3.30 13.42
CA SER A 200 -10.17 -3.94 14.73
C SER A 200 -10.95 -5.26 14.74
N LEU A 201 -10.42 -6.28 15.40
CA LEU A 201 -11.11 -7.55 15.67
C LEU A 201 -11.64 -7.56 17.10
N ILE A 202 -12.96 -7.69 17.25
CA ILE A 202 -13.57 -7.95 18.56
C ILE A 202 -13.44 -9.44 18.86
N LYS A 203 -12.49 -9.75 19.74
CA LYS A 203 -12.23 -11.13 20.18
C LYS A 203 -13.47 -11.71 20.84
N GLY A 204 -13.82 -12.94 20.47
CA GLY A 204 -14.99 -13.64 21.00
C GLY A 204 -16.25 -13.49 20.14
N GLU A 205 -16.33 -12.43 19.32
CA GLU A 205 -17.53 -12.17 18.50
C GLU A 205 -17.40 -12.59 17.05
N ASP A 206 -16.18 -12.88 16.58
CA ASP A 206 -15.94 -13.20 15.16
C ASP A 206 -16.35 -12.04 14.24
N LYS A 207 -16.03 -10.81 14.69
CA LYS A 207 -16.36 -9.56 14.01
C LYS A 207 -15.14 -8.70 13.79
N VAL A 208 -14.90 -8.33 12.53
CA VAL A 208 -13.92 -7.32 12.17
C VAL A 208 -14.66 -6.04 11.82
N TYR A 209 -14.33 -4.97 12.52
CA TYR A 209 -14.77 -3.63 12.20
C TYR A 209 -13.65 -2.92 11.46
N PHE A 210 -13.98 -2.15 10.43
CA PHE A 210 -13.03 -1.29 9.76
C PHE A 210 -13.71 -0.01 9.30
N ARG A 211 -12.91 1.02 9.05
CA ARG A 211 -13.40 2.28 8.50
C ARG A 211 -12.54 2.75 7.35
N THR A 212 -13.17 3.50 6.47
CA THR A 212 -12.53 4.13 5.33
C THR A 212 -12.81 5.62 5.33
N LEU A 213 -11.95 6.40 4.70
CA LEU A 213 -12.15 7.82 4.43
C LEU A 213 -12.37 8.01 2.93
N VAL A 214 -13.33 8.86 2.54
CA VAL A 214 -13.59 9.19 1.14
C VAL A 214 -13.52 10.69 0.92
N ASP A 215 -12.71 11.11 -0.04
CA ASP A 215 -12.69 12.51 -0.50
C ASP A 215 -14.07 12.84 -1.10
N SER A 216 -14.84 13.56 -0.30
CA SER A 216 -16.27 13.78 -0.44
C SER A 216 -16.57 15.02 -1.27
N ASN A 217 -15.67 16.00 -1.26
CA ASN A 217 -15.74 17.20 -2.10
C ASN A 217 -14.99 17.04 -3.43
N ARG A 218 -14.27 15.92 -3.61
CA ARG A 218 -13.53 15.53 -4.82
C ARG A 218 -12.48 16.57 -5.21
N ASP A 219 -11.77 17.10 -4.22
CA ASP A 219 -10.68 18.06 -4.45
C ASP A 219 -9.31 17.39 -4.59
N GLY A 220 -9.26 16.06 -4.49
CA GLY A 220 -8.06 15.25 -4.61
C GLY A 220 -7.33 15.05 -3.28
N GLU A 221 -7.78 15.67 -2.19
CA GLU A 221 -7.11 15.62 -0.90
C GLU A 221 -8.01 15.01 0.19
N LEU A 222 -7.44 14.12 1.01
CA LEU A 222 -8.14 13.59 2.18
C LEU A 222 -7.91 14.52 3.38
N THR A 223 -8.94 15.25 3.76
CA THR A 223 -8.93 16.30 4.79
C THR A 223 -10.04 16.10 5.83
N ASN A 224 -10.19 17.07 6.74
CA ASN A 224 -11.28 17.09 7.72
C ASN A 224 -12.66 17.43 7.12
N LYS A 225 -12.74 17.75 5.83
CA LYS A 225 -14.01 17.96 5.12
C LYS A 225 -14.62 16.65 4.61
N ASP A 226 -13.86 15.56 4.74
CA ASP A 226 -14.16 14.26 4.18
C ASP A 226 -14.84 13.34 5.17
N LYS A 227 -15.45 12.28 4.65
CA LYS A 227 -16.38 11.46 5.41
C LYS A 227 -15.82 10.08 5.69
N PHE A 228 -15.92 9.69 6.95
CA PHE A 228 -15.69 8.31 7.35
C PHE A 228 -16.91 7.45 7.02
N HIS A 229 -16.62 6.25 6.53
CA HIS A 229 -17.58 5.16 6.38
C HIS A 229 -17.14 3.99 7.25
N TYR A 230 -18.09 3.32 7.89
CA TYR A 230 -17.81 2.23 8.83
C TYR A 230 -18.41 0.93 8.33
N TYR A 231 -17.65 -0.15 8.47
CA TYR A 231 -17.98 -1.45 7.94
C TYR A 231 -17.73 -2.54 8.96
N LEU A 232 -18.53 -3.59 8.88
CA LEU A 232 -18.49 -4.77 9.72
C LEU A 232 -18.41 -6.02 8.83
N ILE A 233 -17.42 -6.86 9.10
CA ILE A 233 -17.31 -8.22 8.60
C ILE A 233 -17.70 -9.17 9.72
N GLU A 234 -18.79 -9.92 9.55
CA GLU A 234 -19.21 -10.96 10.51
C GLU A 234 -18.88 -12.33 9.92
N PHE A 235 -18.11 -13.14 10.66
CA PHE A 235 -17.73 -14.48 10.23
C PHE A 235 -18.71 -15.51 10.80
N SER A 236 -19.12 -16.47 9.95
CA SER A 236 -19.98 -17.59 10.33
C SER A 236 -19.49 -18.86 9.65
N GLY A 237 -18.76 -19.69 10.40
CA GLY A 237 -18.10 -20.88 9.86
C GLY A 237 -17.20 -20.52 8.68
N ASP A 238 -17.42 -21.21 7.56
CA ASP A 238 -16.77 -20.96 6.28
C ASP A 238 -17.46 -19.87 5.44
N SER A 239 -18.06 -18.87 6.05
CA SER A 239 -18.57 -17.71 5.32
C SER A 239 -18.40 -16.43 6.10
N TYR A 240 -18.61 -15.30 5.43
CA TYR A 240 -18.69 -14.00 6.08
C TYR A 240 -19.66 -13.09 5.34
N SER A 241 -20.25 -12.14 6.06
CA SER A 241 -21.05 -11.04 5.51
C SER A 241 -20.28 -9.72 5.65
N LEU A 242 -20.62 -8.73 4.82
CA LEU A 242 -20.08 -7.37 4.89
C LEU A 242 -21.25 -6.39 4.96
N THR A 243 -21.27 -5.57 6.00
CA THR A 243 -22.35 -4.60 6.26
C THR A 243 -21.75 -3.23 6.53
N GLU A 244 -22.26 -2.20 5.87
CA GLU A 244 -21.98 -0.80 6.21
C GLU A 244 -22.90 -0.33 7.33
N TYR A 245 -22.37 0.43 8.27
CA TYR A 245 -23.14 0.98 9.39
C TYR A 245 -22.68 2.41 9.71
N ASN A 246 -23.46 3.14 10.51
CA ASN A 246 -23.13 4.49 10.93
C ASN A 246 -23.26 4.60 12.47
N PRO A 247 -22.13 4.54 13.22
CA PRO A 247 -22.15 4.68 14.67
C PRO A 247 -22.32 6.13 15.15
N THR A 248 -22.19 7.12 14.27
CA THR A 248 -22.32 8.56 14.62
C THR A 248 -23.73 9.11 14.37
N LYS A 249 -24.62 8.33 13.74
CA LYS A 249 -25.98 8.73 13.39
C LYS A 249 -26.79 9.29 14.57
N THR A 250 -26.52 8.85 15.79
CA THR A 250 -27.22 9.33 16.99
C THR A 250 -26.81 10.74 17.42
N PHE A 251 -25.75 11.30 16.84
CA PHE A 251 -25.25 12.65 17.11
C PHE A 251 -25.60 13.65 15.99
N GLU A 252 -26.30 13.21 14.94
CA GLU A 252 -26.83 14.05 13.84
C GLU A 252 -28.24 14.55 14.16
#